data_AF-A0A354K4L4-F1
#
_entry.id   AF-A0A354K4L4-F1
#
_cell.length_a   1.000
_cell.length_b   1.000
_cell.length_c   1.000
_cell.angle_alpha   90.00
_cell.angle_beta   90.00
_cell.angle_gamma   90.00
#
_symmetry.space_group_name_H-M   'P 1'
#
loop_
_entity.id
_entity.type
_entity.pdbx_description
1 polymer ?
#
loop_
_entity_poly.entity_id
_entity_poly.type
_entity_poly.pdbx_seq_one_letter_code
_entity_poly.pdbx_strand_id
1 'polypeptide(L)'
;MSNYHAIRREPPHAQTAVLLLHGILSAPQYFDFIMPEIPAEAAVYGILFEGHGGQISGIAQASMDHWKSQVHEAMQALSSRYRNIIIIAHSMGTLLAVQTAREFPARLRRMILLDIPMYVHLTPDGFAHFTATGLGLKIAQDARAQAVHEAYSLEPDSHVLRYAAWLPRYAELFREIVRTRRMMNEIRVPCDIFQSRHDELVSMRSLRCFLGNPNLRVRVLHKSGHFYYADDDRKTILRAVRRCMAHYVQTGKSPETIPKRSVSAMKFYQNPQTGEFAAEECPGFAEIIPNTVDAAKEKHVPVISREGQTVTVTVGEVAHPMLDNHYIGWIVLETKNGQERKELNPGEEPVAQFYVAEDDSLIAAYAYCNLHGLWKAEA
;
A
#
# COMPACT_ATOMS: atom_id res chain seq x y z
N MET A 1 22.74 9.27 26.20
CA MET A 1 22.21 10.07 25.08
C MET A 1 21.39 9.13 24.24
N SER A 2 20.17 9.52 23.87
CA SER A 2 19.33 8.73 22.97
C SER A 2 20.05 8.53 21.63
N ASN A 3 20.04 7.31 21.09
CA ASN A 3 20.60 7.00 19.78
C ASN A 3 19.71 7.51 18.63
N TYR A 4 18.50 7.97 18.95
CA TYR A 4 17.50 8.41 17.97
C TYR A 4 17.60 9.91 17.74
N HIS A 5 17.62 10.30 16.46
CA HIS A 5 17.79 11.67 16.02
C HIS A 5 17.09 11.91 14.69
N ALA A 6 16.79 13.17 14.36
CA ALA A 6 16.34 13.52 13.03
C ALA A 6 17.43 13.23 11.99
N ILE A 7 17.06 12.67 10.83
CA ILE A 7 17.98 12.41 9.73
C ILE A 7 18.02 13.64 8.83
N ARG A 8 19.22 14.09 8.44
CA ARG A 8 19.39 15.20 7.51
C ARG A 8 20.58 14.98 6.57
N ARG A 9 20.31 14.99 5.27
CA ARG A 9 21.31 15.00 4.19
C ARG A 9 20.90 16.03 3.15
N GLU A 10 21.72 17.06 2.95
CA GLU A 10 21.43 18.17 2.01
C GLU A 10 22.58 18.34 1.00
N PRO A 11 22.60 17.52 -0.07
CA PRO A 11 23.58 17.68 -1.12
C PRO A 11 23.37 19.00 -1.88
N PRO A 12 24.43 19.68 -2.32
CA PRO A 12 24.31 20.91 -3.09
C PRO A 12 23.57 20.65 -4.41
N HIS A 13 22.75 21.61 -4.84
CA HIS A 13 21.97 21.56 -6.08
C HIS A 13 20.95 20.41 -6.19
N ALA A 14 20.64 19.73 -5.09
CA ALA A 14 19.63 18.68 -5.07
C ALA A 14 18.27 19.21 -5.52
N GLN A 15 17.67 18.56 -6.53
CA GLN A 15 16.34 18.90 -7.03
C GLN A 15 15.23 18.05 -6.40
N THR A 16 15.61 16.90 -5.84
CA THR A 16 14.70 15.90 -5.27
C THR A 16 15.01 15.72 -3.79
N ALA A 17 13.96 15.73 -2.97
CA ALA A 17 14.03 15.42 -1.54
C ALA A 17 13.18 14.21 -1.19
N VAL A 18 13.67 13.41 -0.25
CA VAL A 18 12.93 12.31 0.37
C VAL A 18 12.61 12.70 1.81
N LEU A 19 11.32 12.65 2.15
CA LEU A 19 10.84 12.83 3.51
C LEU A 19 10.48 11.46 4.11
N LEU A 20 11.12 11.11 5.23
CA LEU A 20 10.96 9.86 5.95
C LEU A 20 10.06 10.09 7.17
N LEU A 21 8.94 9.38 7.26
CA LEU A 21 7.94 9.51 8.33
C LEU A 21 7.74 8.18 9.04
N HIS A 22 8.24 8.06 10.28
CA HIS A 22 8.19 6.81 11.03
C HIS A 22 6.83 6.55 11.69
N GLY A 23 6.63 5.31 12.18
CA GLY A 23 5.45 4.92 12.93
C GLY A 23 5.45 5.42 14.39
N ILE A 24 4.32 5.27 15.06
CA ILE A 24 4.23 5.51 16.51
C ILE A 24 5.22 4.61 17.25
N LEU A 25 5.84 5.13 18.31
CA LEU A 25 6.89 4.47 19.11
C LEU A 25 8.21 4.24 18.38
N SER A 26 8.32 4.53 17.08
CA SER A 26 9.54 4.36 16.31
C SER A 26 10.33 5.67 16.13
N ALA A 27 11.34 5.65 15.28
CA ALA A 27 12.22 6.79 14.99
C ALA A 27 12.69 6.76 13.52
N PRO A 28 13.28 7.85 12.99
CA PRO A 28 13.78 7.89 11.61
C PRO A 28 14.75 6.76 11.23
N GLN A 29 15.53 6.28 12.20
CA GLN A 29 16.51 5.20 12.04
C GLN A 29 15.86 3.88 11.58
N TYR A 30 14.54 3.71 11.78
CA TYR A 30 13.81 2.57 11.21
C TYR A 30 14.03 2.42 9.70
N PHE A 31 14.28 3.53 8.99
CA PHE A 31 14.50 3.53 7.55
C PHE A 31 15.96 3.28 7.13
N ASP A 32 16.88 2.98 8.05
CA ASP A 32 18.30 2.75 7.74
C ASP A 32 18.49 1.66 6.68
N PHE A 33 17.60 0.66 6.65
CA PHE A 33 17.64 -0.39 5.61
C PHE A 33 17.33 0.13 4.20
N ILE A 34 16.62 1.25 4.05
CA ILE A 34 16.24 1.91 2.80
C ILE A 34 17.29 2.94 2.37
N MET A 35 17.99 3.56 3.32
CA MET A 35 18.95 4.64 3.06
C MET A 35 19.97 4.35 1.94
N PRO A 36 20.53 3.12 1.80
CA PRO A 36 21.45 2.78 0.70
C PRO A 36 20.83 2.91 -0.71
N GLU A 37 19.51 2.87 -0.83
CA GLU A 37 18.79 2.98 -2.10
C GLU A 37 18.49 4.42 -2.50
N ILE A 38 18.78 5.39 -1.63
CA ILE A 38 18.56 6.80 -1.87
C ILE A 38 19.87 7.44 -2.38
N PRO A 39 19.97 7.81 -3.67
CA PRO A 39 21.19 8.35 -4.28
C PRO A 39 21.75 9.55 -3.52
N ALA A 40 23.08 9.70 -3.51
CA ALA A 40 23.77 10.74 -2.75
C ALA A 40 23.40 12.17 -3.18
N GLU A 41 22.85 12.33 -4.38
CA GLU A 41 22.38 13.60 -4.97
C GLU A 41 20.98 14.00 -4.50
N ALA A 42 20.24 13.08 -3.87
CA ALA A 42 18.93 13.37 -3.30
C ALA A 42 19.06 13.82 -1.84
N ALA A 43 18.35 14.89 -1.50
CA ALA A 43 18.22 15.33 -0.12
C ALA A 43 17.35 14.36 0.68
N VAL A 44 17.65 14.18 1.96
CA VAL A 44 16.89 13.30 2.86
C VAL A 44 16.60 14.01 4.17
N TYR A 45 15.36 13.91 4.61
CA TYR A 45 14.87 14.46 5.85
C TYR A 45 14.07 13.37 6.56
N GLY A 46 14.50 12.95 7.74
CA GLY A 46 13.73 12.09 8.62
C GLY A 46 13.32 12.86 9.85
N ILE A 47 12.01 13.02 10.06
CA ILE A 47 11.48 13.74 11.23
C ILE A 47 11.50 12.79 12.41
N LEU A 48 12.22 13.14 13.48
CA LEU A 48 11.97 12.53 14.78
C LEU A 48 10.75 13.23 15.39
N PHE A 49 9.60 12.55 15.42
CA PHE A 49 8.38 13.13 15.96
C PHE A 49 8.54 13.46 17.44
N GLU A 50 7.94 14.58 17.86
CA GLU A 50 8.04 15.01 19.25
C GLU A 50 7.48 13.92 20.19
N GLY A 51 8.15 13.71 21.31
CA GLY A 51 7.84 12.65 22.27
C GLY A 51 8.43 11.27 21.94
N HIS A 52 9.03 11.06 20.75
CA HIS A 52 9.72 9.83 20.37
C HIS A 52 11.23 9.92 20.64
N GLY A 53 11.91 8.77 20.64
CA GLY A 53 13.37 8.74 20.81
C GLY A 53 13.85 9.06 22.23
N GLY A 54 13.04 8.80 23.26
CA GLY A 54 13.36 9.16 24.64
C GLY A 54 12.47 8.47 25.66
N GLN A 55 12.12 9.17 26.74
CA GLN A 55 11.31 8.62 27.82
C GLN A 55 9.86 8.35 27.40
N ILE A 56 9.24 7.33 27.98
CA ILE A 56 7.83 6.97 27.70
C ILE A 56 6.84 8.12 27.95
N SER A 57 7.15 9.04 28.88
CA SER A 57 6.31 10.19 29.17
C SER A 57 6.24 11.20 28.02
N GLY A 58 7.22 11.18 27.11
CA GLY A 58 7.28 12.09 25.96
C GLY A 58 6.11 11.90 24.99
N ILE A 59 5.72 10.65 24.71
CA ILE A 59 4.60 10.36 23.80
C ILE A 59 3.29 10.98 24.27
N ALA A 60 3.05 11.02 25.58
CA ALA A 60 1.83 11.61 26.13
C ALA A 60 1.75 13.14 25.90
N GLN A 61 2.88 13.81 25.67
CA GLN A 61 2.98 15.26 25.59
C GLN A 61 2.71 15.80 24.18
N ALA A 62 3.04 15.05 23.13
CA ALA A 62 2.83 15.47 21.74
C ALA A 62 1.55 14.85 21.16
N SER A 63 0.64 15.67 20.61
CA SER A 63 -0.62 15.20 20.04
C SER A 63 -0.49 14.81 18.56
N MET A 64 -1.48 14.07 18.05
CA MET A 64 -1.58 13.80 16.61
C MET A 64 -1.62 15.08 15.78
N ASP A 65 -2.32 16.12 16.24
CA ASP A 65 -2.35 17.41 15.54
C ASP A 65 -0.97 18.09 15.55
N HIS A 66 -0.21 17.93 16.63
CA HIS A 66 1.18 18.41 16.69
C HIS A 66 2.07 17.67 15.68
N TRP A 67 2.00 16.34 15.60
CA TRP A 67 2.76 15.57 14.62
C TRP A 67 2.39 15.94 13.18
N LYS A 68 1.11 16.23 12.90
CA LYS A 68 0.69 16.76 11.59
C LYS A 68 1.32 18.11 11.29
N SER A 69 1.37 19.03 12.27
CA SER A 69 2.04 20.31 12.11
C SER A 69 3.52 20.14 11.79
N GLN A 70 4.23 19.22 12.46
CA GLN A 70 5.63 18.91 12.14
C GLN A 70 5.80 18.45 10.68
N VAL A 71 4.91 17.58 10.18
CA VAL A 71 4.95 17.14 8.76
C VAL A 71 4.59 18.28 7.81
N HIS A 72 3.59 19.09 8.14
CA HIS A 72 3.16 20.23 7.32
C HIS A 72 4.29 21.27 7.17
N GLU A 73 4.92 21.66 8.28
CA GLU A 73 6.04 22.61 8.29
C GLU A 73 7.24 22.07 7.50
N ALA A 74 7.56 20.78 7.67
CA ALA A 74 8.60 20.13 6.89
C ALA A 74 8.25 20.16 5.39
N MET A 75 7.02 19.79 5.02
CA MET A 75 6.58 19.79 3.62
C MET A 75 6.53 21.19 3.01
N GLN A 76 6.19 22.22 3.78
CA GLN A 76 6.26 23.61 3.34
C GLN A 76 7.71 24.03 3.07
N ALA A 77 8.62 23.75 4.00
CA ALA A 77 10.05 24.03 3.84
C ALA A 77 10.64 23.31 2.63
N LEU A 78 10.35 22.01 2.48
CA LEU A 78 10.80 21.21 1.34
C LEU A 78 10.22 21.71 0.02
N SER A 79 8.94 22.09 -0.01
CA SER A 79 8.25 22.58 -1.22
C SER A 79 8.82 23.91 -1.74
N SER A 80 9.46 24.69 -0.87
CA SER A 80 10.15 25.92 -1.25
C SER A 80 11.53 25.69 -1.88
N ARG A 81 12.23 24.60 -1.51
CA ARG A 81 13.60 24.30 -1.95
C ARG A 81 13.68 23.27 -3.07
N TYR A 82 12.79 22.28 -3.07
CA TYR A 82 12.91 21.10 -3.92
C TYR A 82 11.80 21.04 -4.97
N ARG A 83 12.18 20.64 -6.19
CA ARG A 83 11.23 20.49 -7.30
C ARG A 83 10.36 19.26 -7.15
N ASN A 84 10.96 18.18 -6.63
CA ASN A 84 10.35 16.88 -6.47
C ASN A 84 10.47 16.45 -5.00
N ILE A 85 9.33 16.10 -4.39
CA ILE A 85 9.31 15.52 -3.05
C ILE A 85 8.76 14.10 -3.16
N ILE A 86 9.42 13.17 -2.48
CA ILE A 86 9.00 11.78 -2.32
C ILE A 86 8.82 11.54 -0.82
N ILE A 87 7.70 10.94 -0.42
CA ILE A 87 7.51 10.51 0.97
C ILE A 87 7.72 9.01 1.05
N ILE A 88 8.53 8.56 2.01
CA ILE A 88 8.59 7.16 2.43
C ILE A 88 8.11 7.12 3.88
N ALA A 89 7.10 6.32 4.15
CA ALA A 89 6.44 6.33 5.45
C ALA A 89 6.10 4.92 5.94
N HIS A 90 6.04 4.75 7.25
CA HIS A 90 5.69 3.50 7.92
C HIS A 90 4.59 3.73 8.95
N SER A 91 3.62 2.80 9.02
CA SER A 91 2.58 2.76 10.04
C SER A 91 1.89 4.13 10.22
N MET A 92 1.86 4.72 11.42
CA MET A 92 1.29 6.06 11.67
C MET A 92 1.77 7.13 10.67
N GLY A 93 3.06 7.12 10.31
CA GLY A 93 3.62 8.07 9.34
C GLY A 93 2.94 8.01 7.98
N THR A 94 2.36 6.86 7.59
CA THR A 94 1.61 6.72 6.33
C THR A 94 0.30 7.49 6.36
N LEU A 95 -0.37 7.57 7.52
CA LEU A 95 -1.59 8.37 7.69
C LEU A 95 -1.29 9.86 7.53
N LEU A 96 -0.16 10.31 8.10
CA LEU A 96 0.32 11.68 7.96
C LEU A 96 0.66 11.98 6.50
N ALA A 97 1.37 11.06 5.81
CA ALA A 97 1.70 11.19 4.39
C ALA A 97 0.45 11.35 3.51
N VAL A 98 -0.56 10.51 3.71
CA VAL A 98 -1.81 10.55 2.95
C VAL A 98 -2.55 11.87 3.13
N GLN A 99 -2.58 12.42 4.35
CA GLN A 99 -3.17 13.73 4.59
C GLN A 99 -2.41 14.83 3.85
N THR A 100 -1.08 14.84 3.98
CA THR A 100 -0.25 15.86 3.35
C THR A 100 -0.27 15.80 1.82
N ALA A 101 -0.55 14.64 1.23
CA ALA A 101 -0.71 14.48 -0.21
C ALA A 101 -1.85 15.33 -0.80
N ARG A 102 -2.88 15.65 -0.01
CA ARG A 102 -3.98 16.55 -0.44
C ARG A 102 -3.56 18.01 -0.42
N GLU A 103 -2.66 18.38 0.48
CA GLU A 103 -2.23 19.77 0.70
C GLU A 103 -1.14 20.19 -0.29
N PHE A 104 -0.27 19.26 -0.71
CA PHE A 104 0.88 19.56 -1.59
C PHE A 104 0.91 18.77 -2.92
N PRO A 105 -0.21 18.70 -3.69
CA PRO A 105 -0.30 17.83 -4.87
C PRO A 105 0.66 18.23 -6.01
N ALA A 106 1.12 19.49 -6.06
CA ALA A 106 2.01 19.99 -7.10
C ALA A 106 3.49 19.58 -6.93
N ARG A 107 3.91 19.32 -5.68
CA ARG A 107 5.31 19.06 -5.31
C ARG A 107 5.56 17.61 -4.91
N LEU A 108 4.58 16.97 -4.28
CA LEU A 108 4.65 15.57 -3.92
C LEU A 108 4.48 14.70 -5.17
N ARG A 109 5.53 13.99 -5.56
CA ARG A 109 5.58 13.21 -6.81
C ARG A 109 5.21 11.75 -6.62
N ARG A 110 5.54 11.18 -5.46
CA ARG A 110 5.29 9.77 -5.15
C ARG A 110 5.30 9.54 -3.64
N MET A 111 4.52 8.56 -3.20
CA MET A 111 4.61 8.01 -1.84
C MET A 111 4.97 6.53 -1.87
N ILE A 112 5.80 6.09 -0.92
CA ILE A 112 6.08 4.69 -0.65
C ILE A 112 5.64 4.44 0.79
N LEU A 113 4.57 3.65 0.97
CA LEU A 113 3.88 3.49 2.23
C LEU A 113 3.98 2.05 2.71
N LEU A 114 4.52 1.86 3.91
CA LEU A 114 4.75 0.55 4.53
C LEU A 114 3.73 0.35 5.66
N ASP A 115 2.99 -0.75 5.58
CA ASP A 115 2.07 -1.24 6.63
C ASP A 115 1.06 -0.19 7.10
N ILE A 116 0.25 0.31 6.15
CA ILE A 116 -0.72 1.37 6.41
C ILE A 116 -1.82 0.87 7.36
N PRO A 117 -2.00 1.48 8.55
CA PRO A 117 -2.86 0.94 9.59
C PRO A 117 -4.34 1.27 9.36
N MET A 118 -4.94 0.80 8.25
CA MET A 118 -6.36 1.07 7.98
C MET A 118 -7.28 0.28 8.90
N TYR A 119 -6.96 -0.96 9.24
CA TYR A 119 -7.61 -1.72 10.30
C TYR A 119 -6.53 -2.30 11.20
N VAL A 120 -6.62 -2.03 12.49
CA VAL A 120 -5.61 -2.50 13.45
C VAL A 120 -6.15 -3.67 14.26
N HIS A 121 -5.24 -4.56 14.63
CA HIS A 121 -5.44 -5.66 15.57
C HIS A 121 -4.23 -5.74 16.50
N LEU A 122 -4.26 -6.63 17.48
CA LEU A 122 -3.06 -6.97 18.23
C LEU A 122 -3.00 -8.48 18.36
N THR A 123 -2.03 -9.08 17.69
CA THR A 123 -1.79 -10.53 17.79
C THR A 123 -1.17 -10.88 19.15
N PRO A 124 -1.30 -12.14 19.63
CA PRO A 124 -0.65 -12.58 20.87
C PRO A 124 0.88 -12.38 20.85
N ASP A 125 1.54 -12.71 19.74
CA ASP A 125 2.98 -12.52 19.57
C ASP A 125 3.35 -11.03 19.59
N GLY A 126 2.57 -10.20 18.91
CA GLY A 126 2.71 -8.75 18.98
C GLY A 126 2.64 -8.24 20.41
N PHE A 127 1.59 -8.63 21.16
CA PHE A 127 1.45 -8.26 22.56
C PHE A 127 2.69 -8.67 23.37
N ALA A 128 3.14 -9.92 23.24
CA ALA A 128 4.31 -10.41 23.95
C ALA A 128 5.58 -9.60 23.61
N HIS A 129 5.85 -9.34 22.32
CA HIS A 129 7.04 -8.62 21.87
C HIS A 129 7.05 -7.15 22.32
N PHE A 130 5.92 -6.43 22.19
CA PHE A 130 5.83 -5.04 22.64
C PHE A 130 5.90 -4.92 24.16
N THR A 131 5.28 -5.84 24.90
CA THR A 131 5.38 -5.87 26.36
C THR A 131 6.81 -6.17 26.81
N ALA A 132 7.47 -7.18 26.22
CA ALA A 132 8.86 -7.49 26.57
C ALA A 132 9.80 -6.32 26.28
N THR A 133 9.65 -5.69 25.11
CA THR A 133 10.44 -4.53 24.69
C THR A 133 10.21 -3.33 25.60
N GLY A 134 8.94 -2.96 25.84
CA GLY A 134 8.58 -1.80 26.66
C GLY A 134 9.00 -1.95 28.12
N LEU A 135 8.94 -3.16 28.68
CA LEU A 135 9.35 -3.43 30.06
C LEU A 135 10.84 -3.76 30.21
N GLY A 136 11.60 -3.80 29.10
CA GLY A 136 13.03 -4.11 29.12
C GLY A 136 13.33 -5.55 29.55
N LEU A 137 12.39 -6.46 29.31
CA LEU A 137 12.54 -7.88 29.59
C LEU A 137 13.44 -8.53 28.53
N LYS A 138 13.93 -9.74 28.82
CA LYS A 138 14.67 -10.53 27.83
C LYS A 138 13.78 -10.82 26.63
N ILE A 139 14.24 -10.37 25.47
CA ILE A 139 13.58 -10.58 24.19
C ILE A 139 13.91 -12.00 23.71
N ALA A 140 12.91 -12.67 23.15
CA ALA A 140 13.10 -13.98 22.54
C ALA A 140 14.16 -13.91 21.43
N GLN A 141 14.95 -14.97 21.26
CA GLN A 141 15.94 -15.05 20.19
C GLN A 141 15.28 -15.39 18.84
N ASP A 142 14.28 -14.62 18.46
CA ASP A 142 13.68 -14.67 17.13
C ASP A 142 13.76 -13.28 16.45
N ALA A 143 13.83 -13.31 15.13
CA ALA A 143 14.10 -12.11 14.34
C ALA A 143 12.98 -11.06 14.43
N ARG A 144 11.74 -11.45 14.74
CA ARG A 144 10.61 -10.51 14.81
C ARG A 144 10.64 -9.74 16.11
N ALA A 145 10.88 -10.43 17.22
CA ALA A 145 11.03 -9.81 18.52
C ALA A 145 12.23 -8.83 18.53
N GLN A 146 13.34 -9.21 17.90
CA GLN A 146 14.48 -8.33 17.70
C GLN A 146 14.15 -7.10 16.83
N ALA A 147 13.41 -7.27 15.74
CA ALA A 147 13.00 -6.15 14.89
C ALA A 147 12.08 -5.16 15.63
N VAL A 148 11.17 -5.64 16.48
CA VAL A 148 10.37 -4.77 17.36
C VAL A 148 11.28 -3.96 18.27
N HIS A 149 12.25 -4.60 18.91
CA HIS A 149 13.19 -3.94 19.81
C HIS A 149 14.04 -2.87 19.12
N GLU A 150 14.60 -3.18 17.95
CA GLU A 150 15.42 -2.25 17.16
C GLU A 150 14.60 -1.06 16.64
N ALA A 151 13.32 -1.28 16.30
CA ALA A 151 12.43 -0.23 15.86
C ALA A 151 11.86 0.62 17.01
N TYR A 152 11.93 0.13 18.26
CA TYR A 152 11.33 0.79 19.43
C TYR A 152 12.22 1.92 19.95
N SER A 153 11.75 3.14 19.79
CA SER A 153 12.53 4.35 20.08
C SER A 153 12.52 4.81 21.54
N LEU A 154 11.68 4.20 22.37
CA LEU A 154 11.47 4.65 23.74
C LEU A 154 12.30 3.84 24.71
N GLU A 155 12.77 4.50 25.76
CA GLU A 155 13.45 3.84 26.86
C GLU A 155 12.47 2.91 27.59
N PRO A 156 12.87 1.67 27.93
CA PRO A 156 12.02 0.78 28.70
C PRO A 156 11.64 1.35 30.07
N ASP A 157 10.42 1.12 30.52
CA ASP A 157 9.94 1.55 31.84
C ASP A 157 9.11 0.44 32.50
N SER A 158 9.51 0.01 33.71
CA SER A 158 8.80 -1.02 34.47
C SER A 158 7.48 -0.52 35.08
N HIS A 159 7.22 0.78 35.10
CA HIS A 159 6.00 1.36 35.67
C HIS A 159 4.84 1.32 34.67
N VAL A 160 4.20 0.16 34.55
CA VAL A 160 3.08 -0.12 33.62
C VAL A 160 1.97 0.94 33.62
N LEU A 161 1.68 1.57 34.77
CA LEU A 161 0.61 2.59 34.86
C LEU A 161 0.94 3.87 34.07
N ARG A 162 2.21 4.17 33.82
CA ARG A 162 2.61 5.34 33.01
C ARG A 162 2.18 5.21 31.55
N TYR A 163 2.05 3.98 31.04
CA TYR A 163 1.57 3.72 29.69
C TYR A 163 0.09 4.09 29.51
N ALA A 164 -0.69 4.17 30.59
CA ALA A 164 -2.08 4.64 30.53
C ALA A 164 -2.18 6.10 30.05
N ALA A 165 -1.14 6.91 30.24
CA ALA A 165 -1.07 8.28 29.73
C ALA A 165 -1.07 8.35 28.18
N TRP A 166 -0.87 7.23 27.48
CA TRP A 166 -0.87 7.16 26.03
C TRP A 166 -2.27 6.98 25.42
N LEU A 167 -3.28 6.62 26.23
CA LEU A 167 -4.64 6.36 25.74
C LEU A 167 -5.21 7.48 24.86
N PRO A 168 -5.03 8.78 25.18
CA PRO A 168 -5.47 9.86 24.30
C PRO A 168 -4.80 9.85 22.92
N ARG A 169 -3.51 9.49 22.85
CA ARG A 169 -2.73 9.43 21.60
C ARG A 169 -3.19 8.28 20.71
N TYR A 170 -3.49 7.13 21.30
CA TYR A 170 -4.11 6.03 20.55
C TYR A 170 -5.51 6.40 20.08
N ALA A 171 -6.34 7.04 20.92
CA ALA A 171 -7.65 7.50 20.50
C ALA A 171 -7.58 8.50 19.32
N GLU A 172 -6.57 9.37 19.31
CA GLU A 172 -6.26 10.24 18.17
C GLU A 172 -5.83 9.46 16.93
N LEU A 173 -4.93 8.47 17.09
CA LEU A 173 -4.53 7.56 16.01
C LEU A 173 -5.73 6.86 15.38
N PHE A 174 -6.63 6.27 16.18
CA PHE A 174 -7.84 5.62 15.68
C PHE A 174 -8.77 6.58 14.94
N ARG A 175 -8.93 7.81 15.44
CA ARG A 175 -9.68 8.85 14.72
C ARG A 175 -9.04 9.15 13.37
N GLU A 176 -7.72 9.20 13.32
CA GLU A 176 -7.00 9.49 12.08
C GLU A 176 -7.06 8.35 11.07
N ILE A 177 -7.03 7.11 11.54
CA ILE A 177 -7.28 5.92 10.72
C ILE A 177 -8.65 6.04 10.04
N VAL A 178 -9.70 6.34 10.80
CA VAL A 178 -11.07 6.47 10.26
C VAL A 178 -11.17 7.59 9.22
N ARG A 179 -10.50 8.73 9.45
CA ARG A 179 -10.44 9.83 8.49
C ARG A 179 -9.72 9.41 7.21
N THR A 180 -8.55 8.79 7.34
CA THR A 180 -7.72 8.39 6.20
C THR A 180 -8.42 7.36 5.31
N ARG A 181 -9.18 6.41 5.89
CA ARG A 181 -9.99 5.44 5.12
C ARG A 181 -10.91 6.11 4.09
N ARG A 182 -11.50 7.26 4.44
CA ARG A 182 -12.44 8.00 3.57
C ARG A 182 -11.73 8.70 2.40
N MET A 183 -10.42 8.88 2.50
CA MET A 183 -9.63 9.66 1.55
C MET A 183 -8.85 8.80 0.56
N MET A 184 -8.68 7.50 0.82
CA MET A 184 -7.81 6.65 0.00
C MET A 184 -8.21 6.62 -1.48
N ASN A 185 -9.51 6.70 -1.79
CA ASN A 185 -10.02 6.72 -3.16
C ASN A 185 -9.78 8.06 -3.88
N GLU A 186 -9.50 9.13 -3.14
CA GLU A 186 -9.30 10.48 -3.69
C GLU A 186 -7.82 10.78 -3.96
N ILE A 187 -6.90 9.90 -3.56
CA ILE A 187 -5.46 10.11 -3.71
C ILE A 187 -5.09 10.12 -5.20
N ARG A 188 -4.52 11.25 -5.66
CA ARG A 188 -4.03 11.44 -7.03
C ARG A 188 -2.54 11.22 -7.19
N VAL A 189 -1.79 11.30 -6.09
CA VAL A 189 -0.34 11.08 -6.09
C VAL A 189 -0.09 9.58 -6.27
N PRO A 190 0.79 9.15 -7.18
CA PRO A 190 1.17 7.75 -7.29
C PRO A 190 1.72 7.20 -5.97
N CYS A 191 1.19 6.08 -5.51
CA CYS A 191 1.55 5.44 -4.25
C CYS A 191 1.98 3.99 -4.47
N ASP A 192 3.08 3.62 -3.85
CA ASP A 192 3.54 2.24 -3.71
C ASP A 192 3.24 1.79 -2.29
N ILE A 193 2.27 0.89 -2.13
CA ILE A 193 1.82 0.39 -0.83
C ILE A 193 2.39 -1.01 -0.65
N PHE A 194 3.08 -1.24 0.47
CA PHE A 194 3.56 -2.54 0.89
C PHE A 194 2.86 -2.92 2.18
N GLN A 195 2.12 -4.03 2.16
CA GLN A 195 1.35 -4.50 3.31
C GLN A 195 1.82 -5.89 3.73
N SER A 196 2.26 -6.04 4.96
CA SER A 196 2.75 -7.30 5.52
C SER A 196 1.61 -8.26 5.85
N ARG A 197 1.71 -9.49 5.37
CA ARG A 197 0.69 -10.53 5.55
C ARG A 197 0.56 -10.98 7.00
N HIS A 198 1.69 -11.07 7.71
CA HIS A 198 1.76 -11.54 9.08
C HIS A 198 1.93 -10.39 10.06
N ASP A 199 1.48 -9.19 9.71
CA ASP A 199 1.61 -7.99 10.55
C ASP A 199 0.90 -8.17 11.90
N GLU A 200 1.60 -7.90 13.00
CA GLU A 200 1.14 -8.06 14.37
C GLU A 200 0.13 -7.00 14.81
N LEU A 201 0.11 -5.84 14.14
CA LEU A 201 -0.63 -4.63 14.50
C LEU A 201 -1.67 -4.22 13.45
N VAL A 202 -1.46 -4.56 12.18
CA VAL A 202 -2.30 -4.16 11.06
C VAL A 202 -2.93 -5.37 10.41
N SER A 203 -4.25 -5.34 10.28
CA SER A 203 -5.00 -6.41 9.63
C SER A 203 -4.94 -6.28 8.11
N MET A 204 -4.87 -7.42 7.42
CA MET A 204 -5.05 -7.50 5.96
C MET A 204 -6.41 -6.99 5.47
N ARG A 205 -7.38 -6.79 6.36
CA ARG A 205 -8.63 -6.07 6.05
C ARG A 205 -8.35 -4.65 5.52
N SER A 206 -7.19 -4.07 5.85
CA SER A 206 -6.72 -2.79 5.34
C SER A 206 -6.71 -2.70 3.82
N LEU A 207 -6.47 -3.82 3.12
CA LEU A 207 -6.46 -3.86 1.65
C LEU A 207 -7.77 -3.37 1.02
N ARG A 208 -8.91 -3.55 1.70
CA ARG A 208 -10.23 -3.10 1.20
C ARG A 208 -10.29 -1.59 0.96
N CYS A 209 -9.49 -0.81 1.69
CA CYS A 209 -9.44 0.63 1.56
C CYS A 209 -8.58 1.09 0.36
N PHE A 210 -7.87 0.19 -0.31
CA PHE A 210 -6.97 0.52 -1.42
C PHE A 210 -7.52 0.09 -2.77
N LEU A 211 -8.65 -0.62 -2.79
CA LEU A 211 -9.28 -1.12 -4.00
C LEU A 211 -9.91 0.03 -4.80
N GLY A 212 -9.72 0.01 -6.13
CA GLY A 212 -10.40 0.91 -7.06
C GLY A 212 -9.72 2.26 -7.30
N ASN A 213 -8.60 2.58 -6.65
CA ASN A 213 -7.81 3.77 -6.99
C ASN A 213 -6.60 3.40 -7.88
N PRO A 214 -6.56 3.82 -9.16
CA PRO A 214 -5.48 3.46 -10.10
C PRO A 214 -4.12 4.04 -9.73
N ASN A 215 -4.07 5.04 -8.84
CA ASN A 215 -2.81 5.61 -8.35
C ASN A 215 -2.17 4.78 -7.22
N LEU A 216 -2.89 3.79 -6.67
CA LEU A 216 -2.40 2.95 -5.58
C LEU A 216 -1.91 1.60 -6.12
N ARG A 217 -0.59 1.38 -6.07
CA ARG A 217 0.02 0.09 -6.38
C ARG A 217 0.29 -0.68 -5.10
N VAL A 218 -0.56 -1.65 -4.80
CA VAL A 218 -0.48 -2.46 -3.58
C VAL A 218 0.32 -3.73 -3.83
N ARG A 219 1.20 -4.09 -2.89
CA ARG A 219 2.00 -5.32 -2.86
C ARG A 219 1.90 -5.93 -1.47
N VAL A 220 1.60 -7.23 -1.42
CA VAL A 220 1.56 -7.96 -0.15
C VAL A 220 2.94 -8.57 0.11
N LEU A 221 3.48 -8.36 1.31
CA LEU A 221 4.74 -8.96 1.76
C LEU A 221 4.42 -10.24 2.53
N HIS A 222 4.71 -11.39 1.92
CA HIS A 222 4.14 -12.67 2.35
C HIS A 222 4.82 -13.27 3.58
N LYS A 223 6.06 -12.87 3.89
CA LYS A 223 6.89 -13.44 4.97
C LYS A 223 7.25 -12.41 6.03
N SER A 224 6.58 -11.26 6.00
CA SER A 224 6.93 -10.09 6.82
C SER A 224 5.87 -9.75 7.87
N GLY A 225 6.30 -9.03 8.90
CA GLY A 225 5.52 -8.47 10.00
C GLY A 225 5.56 -6.95 10.01
N HIS A 226 5.07 -6.33 11.10
CA HIS A 226 4.93 -4.87 11.17
C HIS A 226 6.27 -4.12 11.12
N PHE A 227 7.27 -4.63 11.83
CA PHE A 227 8.62 -4.06 11.90
C PHE A 227 9.68 -4.95 11.27
N TYR A 228 9.32 -6.20 10.92
CA TYR A 228 10.23 -7.19 10.38
C TYR A 228 9.92 -7.45 8.91
N TYR A 229 10.90 -7.21 8.02
CA TYR A 229 10.81 -7.60 6.61
C TYR A 229 11.77 -8.74 6.30
N ALA A 230 11.23 -9.88 5.89
CA ALA A 230 12.05 -11.00 5.41
C ALA A 230 12.86 -10.60 4.17
N ASP A 231 14.01 -11.22 3.92
CA ASP A 231 14.96 -10.78 2.90
C ASP A 231 14.35 -10.55 1.51
N ASP A 232 13.49 -11.46 1.03
CA ASP A 232 12.89 -11.34 -0.30
C ASP A 232 11.86 -10.20 -0.38
N ASP A 233 11.06 -10.04 0.67
CA ASP A 233 10.09 -8.96 0.83
C ASP A 233 10.81 -7.60 0.95
N ARG A 234 11.85 -7.54 1.79
CA ARG A 234 12.74 -6.39 1.95
C ARG A 234 13.37 -6.01 0.61
N LYS A 235 13.94 -6.96 -0.13
CA LYS A 235 14.48 -6.71 -1.49
C LYS A 235 13.42 -6.15 -2.43
N THR A 236 12.15 -6.49 -2.26
CA THR A 236 11.05 -5.97 -3.08
C THR A 236 10.77 -4.50 -2.77
N ILE A 237 10.76 -4.12 -1.48
CA ILE A 237 10.69 -2.72 -1.04
C ILE A 237 11.89 -1.93 -1.60
N LEU A 238 13.11 -2.43 -1.39
CA LEU A 238 14.34 -1.75 -1.82
C LEU A 238 14.39 -1.55 -3.35
N ARG A 239 13.97 -2.53 -4.13
CA ARG A 239 13.84 -2.40 -5.60
C ARG A 239 12.86 -1.30 -6.00
N ALA A 240 11.75 -1.16 -5.28
CA ALA A 240 10.78 -0.11 -5.56
C ALA A 240 11.31 1.28 -5.22
N VAL A 241 11.99 1.42 -4.07
CA VAL A 241 12.68 2.67 -3.70
C VAL A 241 13.73 3.02 -4.74
N ARG A 242 14.65 2.09 -5.07
CA ARG A 242 15.71 2.32 -6.06
C ARG A 242 15.15 2.78 -7.40
N ARG A 243 14.10 2.12 -7.90
CA ARG A 243 13.45 2.49 -9.16
C ARG A 243 12.80 3.87 -9.09
N CYS A 244 12.12 4.17 -7.99
CA CYS A 244 11.54 5.49 -7.74
C CYS A 244 12.63 6.56 -7.77
N MET A 245 13.70 6.38 -6.99
CA MET A 245 14.77 7.36 -6.87
C MET A 245 15.53 7.53 -8.18
N ALA A 246 15.88 6.45 -8.88
CA ALA A 246 16.53 6.53 -10.18
C ALA A 246 15.72 7.37 -11.17
N HIS A 247 14.40 7.19 -11.21
CA HIS A 247 13.53 7.98 -12.09
C HIS A 247 13.59 9.49 -11.77
N TYR A 248 13.38 9.88 -10.51
CA TYR A 248 13.26 11.30 -10.14
C TYR A 248 14.61 12.02 -10.00
N VAL A 249 15.70 11.30 -9.74
CA VAL A 249 17.05 11.87 -9.70
C VAL A 249 17.61 12.03 -11.11
N GLN A 250 17.37 11.09 -12.03
CA GLN A 250 17.93 11.16 -13.39
C GLN A 250 17.10 12.04 -14.33
N THR A 251 15.76 12.00 -14.25
CA THR A 251 14.92 12.68 -15.24
C THR A 251 14.47 14.07 -14.81
N GLY A 252 14.42 14.35 -13.50
CA GLY A 252 13.93 15.62 -12.92
C GLY A 252 12.48 15.96 -13.25
N LYS A 253 11.78 15.13 -14.03
CA LYS A 253 10.40 15.31 -14.48
C LYS A 253 9.47 14.50 -13.58
N SER A 254 8.24 15.00 -13.41
CA SER A 254 7.13 14.12 -13.06
C SER A 254 7.01 13.08 -14.17
N PRO A 255 6.73 11.81 -13.91
CA PRO A 255 6.27 10.94 -14.99
C PRO A 255 5.03 11.60 -15.57
N GLU A 256 5.13 12.17 -16.77
CA GLU A 256 3.97 12.27 -17.66
C GLU A 256 3.59 10.83 -17.91
N THR A 257 2.62 10.35 -17.14
CA THR A 257 2.16 8.96 -17.10
C THR A 257 3.25 7.95 -16.71
N ILE A 258 2.89 7.10 -15.75
CA ILE A 258 3.67 5.88 -15.46
C ILE A 258 3.83 5.13 -16.80
N PRO A 259 5.03 4.64 -17.16
CA PRO A 259 5.19 3.84 -18.38
C PRO A 259 4.19 2.68 -18.33
N LYS A 260 3.24 2.69 -19.26
CA LYS A 260 2.26 1.61 -19.47
C LYS A 260 3.06 0.31 -19.60
N ARG A 261 2.70 -0.69 -18.79
CA ARG A 261 3.35 -2.02 -18.77
C ARG A 261 3.41 -2.55 -20.21
N SER A 262 4.54 -3.13 -20.62
CA SER A 262 4.57 -3.91 -21.86
C SER A 262 3.60 -5.06 -21.72
N VAL A 263 2.64 -5.14 -22.65
CA VAL A 263 1.51 -6.09 -22.64
C VAL A 263 2.03 -7.51 -22.81
N SER A 264 2.38 -8.16 -21.70
CA SER A 264 2.25 -9.61 -21.60
C SER A 264 0.81 -9.88 -21.16
N ALA A 265 0.10 -10.78 -21.84
CA ALA A 265 -1.28 -11.13 -21.52
C ALA A 265 -1.47 -11.35 -20.01
N MET A 266 -2.58 -10.84 -19.47
CA MET A 266 -2.92 -10.99 -18.06
C MET A 266 -3.00 -12.47 -17.68
N LYS A 267 -2.35 -12.81 -16.57
CA LYS A 267 -2.37 -14.16 -16.01
C LYS A 267 -3.26 -14.20 -14.77
N PHE A 268 -4.00 -15.29 -14.62
CA PHE A 268 -4.87 -15.53 -13.48
C PHE A 268 -4.41 -16.80 -12.77
N TYR A 269 -4.43 -16.81 -11.45
CA TYR A 269 -4.04 -17.97 -10.66
C TYR A 269 -5.17 -18.33 -9.70
N GLN A 270 -5.42 -19.63 -9.52
CA GLN A 270 -6.41 -20.13 -8.56
C GLN A 270 -5.82 -21.25 -7.71
N ASN A 271 -6.17 -21.23 -6.43
CA ASN A 271 -5.87 -22.32 -5.52
C ASN A 271 -6.84 -23.48 -5.82
N PRO A 272 -6.35 -24.65 -6.26
CA PRO A 272 -7.22 -25.77 -6.64
C PRO A 272 -7.95 -26.41 -5.45
N GLN A 273 -7.52 -26.13 -4.21
CA GLN A 273 -8.14 -26.67 -2.99
C GLN A 273 -9.22 -25.74 -2.43
N THR A 274 -9.01 -24.43 -2.48
CA THR A 274 -9.91 -23.44 -1.86
C THR A 274 -10.76 -22.66 -2.85
N GLY A 275 -10.40 -22.68 -4.14
CA GLY A 275 -11.04 -21.88 -5.18
C GLY A 275 -10.66 -20.39 -5.15
N GLU A 276 -9.80 -19.97 -4.22
CA GLU A 276 -9.32 -18.59 -4.09
C GLU A 276 -8.50 -18.14 -5.31
N PHE A 277 -8.58 -16.84 -5.66
CA PHE A 277 -7.85 -16.25 -6.79
C PHE A 277 -6.66 -15.41 -6.34
N ALA A 278 -5.61 -15.38 -7.18
CA ALA A 278 -4.48 -14.47 -7.05
C ALA A 278 -4.19 -13.78 -8.39
N ALA A 279 -3.79 -12.50 -8.31
CA ALA A 279 -3.42 -11.67 -9.46
C ALA A 279 -1.98 -11.89 -9.93
N GLU A 280 -1.21 -12.68 -9.19
CA GLU A 280 0.18 -13.05 -9.48
C GLU A 280 0.49 -14.46 -8.98
N GLU A 281 1.59 -15.02 -9.47
CA GLU A 281 2.01 -16.38 -9.15
C GLU A 281 2.26 -16.53 -7.64
N CYS A 282 1.53 -17.44 -7.00
CA CYS A 282 1.59 -17.69 -5.56
C CYS A 282 1.76 -19.20 -5.29
N PRO A 283 2.59 -19.62 -4.30
CA PRO A 283 2.69 -21.03 -3.92
C PRO A 283 1.33 -21.62 -3.54
N GLY A 284 0.99 -22.78 -4.13
CA GLY A 284 -0.30 -23.45 -3.94
C GLY A 284 -1.41 -22.97 -4.89
N PHE A 285 -1.12 -22.06 -5.82
CA PHE A 285 -2.04 -21.62 -6.87
C PHE A 285 -1.51 -22.06 -8.24
N ALA A 286 -2.41 -22.48 -9.13
CA ALA A 286 -2.10 -22.85 -10.50
C ALA A 286 -2.61 -21.77 -11.47
N GLU A 287 -1.88 -21.53 -12.56
CA GLU A 287 -2.33 -20.63 -13.62
C GLU A 287 -3.61 -21.18 -14.26
N ILE A 288 -4.65 -20.35 -14.34
CA ILE A 288 -5.87 -20.65 -15.09
C ILE A 288 -5.71 -20.09 -16.49
N ILE A 289 -5.75 -20.97 -17.48
CA ILE A 289 -5.68 -20.59 -18.88
C ILE A 289 -7.11 -20.24 -19.34
N PRO A 290 -7.35 -19.02 -19.85
CA PRO A 290 -8.66 -18.64 -20.34
C PRO A 290 -9.01 -19.44 -21.60
N ASN A 291 -10.25 -19.91 -21.67
CA ASN A 291 -10.82 -20.44 -22.89
C ASN A 291 -11.14 -19.30 -23.86
N THR A 292 -10.92 -19.53 -25.15
CA THR A 292 -11.15 -18.58 -26.24
C THR A 292 -11.90 -19.26 -27.38
N VAL A 293 -13.21 -19.01 -27.47
CA VAL A 293 -14.06 -19.45 -28.59
C VAL A 293 -14.99 -18.29 -28.99
N ASP A 294 -15.68 -18.43 -30.12
CA ASP A 294 -16.63 -17.43 -30.61
C ASP A 294 -17.80 -17.23 -29.63
N ALA A 295 -18.09 -15.97 -29.27
CA ALA A 295 -19.15 -15.60 -28.33
C ALA A 295 -20.56 -15.99 -28.80
N ALA A 296 -20.78 -16.10 -30.12
CA ALA A 296 -22.05 -16.56 -30.67
C ALA A 296 -22.33 -18.05 -30.39
N LYS A 297 -21.27 -18.82 -30.08
CA LYS A 297 -21.36 -20.27 -29.82
C LYS A 297 -21.36 -20.60 -28.34
N GLU A 298 -20.80 -19.73 -27.50
CA GLU A 298 -20.54 -20.00 -26.10
C GLU A 298 -20.99 -18.85 -25.19
N LYS A 299 -21.84 -19.16 -24.22
CA LYS A 299 -22.51 -18.17 -23.34
C LYS A 299 -21.59 -17.59 -22.27
N HIS A 300 -20.33 -18.03 -22.23
CA HIS A 300 -19.35 -17.61 -21.22
C HIS A 300 -18.36 -16.58 -21.75
N VAL A 301 -18.32 -16.35 -23.07
CA VAL A 301 -17.38 -15.41 -23.67
C VAL A 301 -17.87 -13.98 -23.41
N PRO A 302 -17.03 -13.09 -22.87
CA PRO A 302 -17.40 -11.69 -22.68
C PRO A 302 -17.67 -10.98 -24.01
N VAL A 303 -18.66 -10.10 -24.03
CA VAL A 303 -19.01 -9.20 -25.13
C VAL A 303 -18.78 -7.78 -24.65
N ILE A 304 -17.88 -7.06 -25.33
CA ILE A 304 -17.44 -5.72 -24.94
C ILE A 304 -18.16 -4.70 -25.81
N SER A 305 -18.83 -3.73 -25.19
CA SER A 305 -19.44 -2.57 -25.85
C SER A 305 -18.92 -1.28 -25.21
N ARG A 306 -18.66 -0.25 -26.03
CA ARG A 306 -18.18 1.05 -25.55
C ARG A 306 -19.10 2.17 -26.04
N GLU A 307 -19.60 2.95 -25.08
CA GLU A 307 -20.39 4.17 -25.32
C GLU A 307 -19.70 5.35 -24.60
N GLY A 308 -18.95 6.15 -25.36
CA GLY A 308 -18.12 7.22 -24.79
C GLY A 308 -17.02 6.69 -23.88
N GLN A 309 -17.04 7.09 -22.60
CA GLN A 309 -16.10 6.63 -21.57
C GLN A 309 -16.63 5.42 -20.78
N THR A 310 -17.87 4.98 -21.04
CA THR A 310 -18.43 3.79 -20.39
C THR A 310 -18.20 2.56 -21.25
N VAL A 311 -17.64 1.52 -20.64
CA VAL A 311 -17.47 0.20 -21.25
C VAL A 311 -18.36 -0.78 -20.51
N THR A 312 -19.26 -1.42 -21.24
CA THR A 312 -20.14 -2.47 -20.73
C THR A 312 -19.61 -3.80 -21.21
N VAL A 313 -19.39 -4.73 -20.29
CA VAL A 313 -19.03 -6.11 -20.57
C VAL A 313 -20.18 -7.01 -20.15
N THR A 314 -20.78 -7.69 -21.12
CA THR A 314 -21.86 -8.67 -20.91
C THR A 314 -21.32 -10.07 -21.16
N VAL A 315 -21.63 -11.05 -20.30
CA VAL A 315 -21.14 -12.42 -20.49
C VAL A 315 -22.14 -13.24 -21.32
N GLY A 316 -21.70 -13.62 -22.53
CA GLY A 316 -22.48 -14.31 -23.54
C GLY A 316 -23.29 -13.35 -24.43
N GLU A 317 -23.37 -13.64 -25.73
CA GLU A 317 -24.32 -12.96 -26.63
C GLU A 317 -25.76 -13.29 -26.23
N VAL A 318 -25.99 -14.55 -25.85
CA VAL A 318 -27.14 -14.95 -25.03
C VAL A 318 -26.68 -14.95 -23.57
N ALA A 319 -27.31 -14.10 -22.75
CA ALA A 319 -26.93 -13.89 -21.36
C ALA A 319 -26.69 -15.20 -20.59
N HIS A 320 -25.53 -15.27 -19.93
CA HIS A 320 -25.18 -16.36 -19.03
C HIS A 320 -26.19 -16.50 -17.88
N PRO A 321 -26.63 -17.72 -17.50
CA PRO A 321 -27.48 -17.93 -16.34
C PRO A 321 -26.82 -17.48 -15.04
N MET A 322 -27.53 -16.76 -14.17
CA MET A 322 -27.00 -16.29 -12.89
C MET A 322 -27.77 -16.95 -11.74
N LEU A 323 -27.59 -18.26 -11.58
CA LEU A 323 -28.25 -19.10 -10.57
C LEU A 323 -27.33 -19.33 -9.37
N ASP A 324 -27.89 -19.67 -8.21
CA ASP A 324 -27.14 -19.92 -6.96
C ASP A 324 -25.97 -20.90 -7.10
N ASN A 325 -26.14 -21.93 -7.95
CA ASN A 325 -25.15 -22.96 -8.20
C ASN A 325 -24.35 -22.77 -9.50
N HIS A 326 -24.73 -21.81 -10.35
CA HIS A 326 -24.11 -21.57 -11.65
C HIS A 326 -24.20 -20.08 -12.01
N TYR A 327 -23.08 -19.37 -11.86
CA TYR A 327 -23.02 -17.92 -12.04
C TYR A 327 -21.61 -17.47 -12.45
N ILE A 328 -21.55 -16.26 -13.00
CA ILE A 328 -20.30 -15.53 -13.20
C ILE A 328 -19.90 -14.93 -11.87
N GLY A 329 -18.74 -15.32 -11.33
CA GLY A 329 -18.25 -14.76 -10.07
C GLY A 329 -17.66 -13.37 -10.24
N TRP A 330 -17.07 -13.09 -11.40
CA TRP A 330 -16.45 -11.79 -11.68
C TRP A 330 -16.18 -11.57 -13.17
N ILE A 331 -16.03 -10.29 -13.51
CA ILE A 331 -15.62 -9.79 -14.83
C ILE A 331 -14.42 -8.86 -14.65
N VAL A 332 -13.40 -9.00 -15.50
CA VAL A 332 -12.22 -8.13 -15.56
C VAL A 332 -12.15 -7.45 -16.91
N LEU A 333 -11.96 -6.13 -16.91
CA LEU A 333 -11.59 -5.36 -18.09
C LEU A 333 -10.10 -5.05 -18.04
N GLU A 334 -9.37 -5.42 -19.10
CA GLU A 334 -7.96 -5.11 -19.30
C GLU A 334 -7.83 -3.95 -20.29
N THR A 335 -7.04 -2.94 -19.92
CA THR A 335 -6.73 -1.77 -20.74
C THR A 335 -5.23 -1.56 -20.82
N LYS A 336 -4.80 -0.68 -21.73
CA LYS A 336 -3.39 -0.29 -21.85
C LYS A 336 -2.83 0.30 -20.55
N ASN A 337 -3.67 0.94 -19.71
CA ASN A 337 -3.25 1.54 -18.45
C ASN A 337 -3.41 0.63 -17.22
N GLY A 338 -4.09 -0.50 -17.31
CA GLY A 338 -4.30 -1.36 -16.15
C GLY A 338 -5.46 -2.33 -16.32
N GLN A 339 -6.10 -2.65 -15.20
CA GLN A 339 -7.22 -3.57 -15.17
C GLN A 339 -8.21 -3.19 -14.07
N GLU A 340 -9.49 -3.41 -14.33
CA GLU A 340 -10.55 -3.24 -13.32
C GLU A 340 -11.35 -4.55 -13.24
N ARG A 341 -11.76 -4.93 -12.02
CA ARG A 341 -12.56 -6.13 -11.75
C ARG A 341 -13.89 -5.75 -11.09
N LYS A 342 -14.98 -6.37 -11.51
CA LYS A 342 -16.27 -6.38 -10.80
C LYS A 342 -16.60 -7.80 -10.37
N GLU A 343 -16.94 -7.97 -9.09
CA GLU A 343 -17.58 -9.20 -8.61
C GLU A 343 -19.06 -9.16 -8.99
N LEU A 344 -19.63 -10.33 -9.25
CA LEU A 344 -21.06 -10.52 -9.43
C LEU A 344 -21.55 -11.61 -8.48
N ASN A 345 -22.81 -11.50 -8.05
CA ASN A 345 -23.48 -12.48 -7.21
C ASN A 345 -24.54 -13.27 -8.00
N PRO A 346 -24.89 -14.49 -7.56
CA PRO A 346 -26.08 -15.16 -8.09
C PRO A 346 -27.32 -14.27 -8.07
N GLY A 347 -28.13 -14.37 -9.12
CA GLY A 347 -29.34 -13.57 -9.32
C GLY A 347 -29.11 -12.18 -9.94
N GLU A 348 -27.86 -11.70 -10.01
CA GLU A 348 -27.53 -10.45 -10.72
C GLU A 348 -27.52 -10.64 -12.24
N GLU A 349 -27.54 -9.55 -13.00
CA GLU A 349 -27.28 -9.64 -14.43
C GLU A 349 -25.79 -9.96 -14.67
N PRO A 350 -25.44 -10.78 -15.69
CA PRO A 350 -24.05 -11.13 -16.00
C PRO A 350 -23.35 -9.98 -16.76
N VAL A 351 -23.44 -8.77 -16.22
CA VAL A 351 -23.01 -7.52 -16.85
C VAL A 351 -22.20 -6.70 -15.86
N ALA A 352 -21.09 -6.14 -16.33
CA ALA A 352 -20.29 -5.17 -15.58
C ALA A 352 -20.05 -3.91 -16.41
N GLN A 353 -20.21 -2.75 -15.77
CA GLN A 353 -19.86 -1.46 -16.34
C GLN A 353 -18.57 -0.92 -15.73
N PHE A 354 -17.72 -0.39 -16.61
CA PHE A 354 -16.41 0.18 -16.31
C PHE A 354 -16.32 1.58 -16.89
N TYR A 355 -15.55 2.45 -16.25
CA TYR A 355 -15.28 3.79 -16.76
C TYR A 355 -13.83 3.86 -17.24
N VAL A 356 -13.66 4.07 -18.54
CA VAL A 356 -12.36 4.09 -19.22
C VAL A 356 -12.12 5.49 -19.77
N ALA A 357 -10.99 6.08 -19.38
CA ALA A 357 -10.56 7.39 -19.86
C ALA A 357 -10.43 7.42 -21.39
N GLU A 358 -10.66 8.60 -21.99
CA GLU A 358 -10.62 8.77 -23.46
C GLU A 358 -9.26 8.41 -24.08
N ASP A 359 -8.17 8.59 -23.33
CA ASP A 359 -6.79 8.30 -23.75
C ASP A 359 -6.34 6.86 -23.43
N ASP A 360 -7.25 6.01 -22.95
CA ASP A 360 -7.00 4.61 -22.68
C ASP A 360 -7.64 3.68 -23.73
N SER A 361 -6.96 2.57 -23.98
CA SER A 361 -7.33 1.60 -25.02
C SER A 361 -7.67 0.27 -24.38
N LEU A 362 -8.78 -0.33 -24.81
CA LEU A 362 -9.17 -1.66 -24.36
C LEU A 362 -8.23 -2.69 -24.96
N ILE A 363 -7.88 -3.70 -24.17
CA ILE A 363 -7.08 -4.85 -24.61
C ILE A 363 -7.97 -6.08 -24.68
N ALA A 364 -8.62 -6.43 -23.56
CA ALA A 364 -9.43 -7.64 -23.46
C ALA A 364 -10.43 -7.53 -22.30
N ALA A 365 -11.41 -8.43 -22.28
CA ALA A 365 -12.22 -8.72 -21.11
C ALA A 365 -12.14 -10.21 -20.76
N TYR A 366 -12.27 -10.50 -19.46
CA TYR A 366 -12.26 -11.84 -18.91
C TYR A 366 -13.47 -12.05 -18.01
N ALA A 367 -14.07 -13.23 -18.05
CA ALA A 367 -15.16 -13.62 -17.15
C ALA A 367 -14.89 -15.00 -16.56
N TYR A 368 -15.13 -15.14 -15.26
CA TYR A 368 -15.01 -16.43 -14.58
C TYR A 368 -16.38 -16.97 -14.19
N CYS A 369 -16.69 -18.15 -14.69
CA CYS A 369 -17.84 -18.95 -14.28
C CYS A 369 -17.39 -19.95 -13.20
N ASN A 370 -18.18 -20.04 -12.12
CA ASN A 370 -17.87 -20.94 -11.01
C ASN A 370 -17.84 -22.43 -11.43
N LEU A 371 -18.52 -22.81 -12.51
CA LEU A 371 -18.54 -24.19 -13.03
C LEU A 371 -17.64 -24.39 -14.25
N HIS A 372 -17.54 -23.39 -15.13
CA HIS A 372 -16.91 -23.54 -16.45
C HIS A 372 -15.58 -22.79 -16.59
N GLY A 373 -15.06 -22.25 -15.48
CA GLY A 373 -13.73 -21.65 -15.44
C GLY A 373 -13.66 -20.28 -16.11
N LEU A 374 -12.47 -19.94 -16.61
CA LEU A 374 -12.14 -18.62 -17.12
C LEU A 374 -12.30 -18.51 -18.63
N TRP A 375 -12.84 -17.39 -19.09
CA TRP A 375 -13.08 -17.08 -20.50
C TRP A 375 -12.53 -15.70 -20.85
N LYS A 376 -12.09 -15.53 -22.10
CA LYS A 376 -11.52 -14.27 -22.60
C LYS A 376 -12.14 -13.87 -23.94
N ALA A 377 -12.34 -12.56 -24.12
CA ALA A 377 -12.53 -11.91 -25.41
C ALA A 377 -11.53 -10.76 -25.57
N GLU A 378 -10.93 -10.62 -26.75
CA GLU A 378 -10.14 -9.43 -27.10
C GLU A 378 -11.10 -8.27 -27.44
N ALA A 379 -10.65 -7.04 -27.22
CA ALA A 379 -11.46 -5.82 -27.45
C ALA A 379 -11.40 -5.28 -28.87
#